data_AF-A0A8T3YIN1-F1
#
_entry.id   AF-A0A8T3YIN1-F1
#
_cell.length_a   1.000
_cell.length_b   1.000
_cell.length_c   1.000
_cell.angle_alpha   90.00
_cell.angle_beta   90.00
_cell.angle_gamma   90.00
#
_symmetry.space_group_name_H-M   'P 1'
#
loop_
_entity.id
_entity.type
_entity.pdbx_description
1 polymer ?
#
loop_
_entity_poly.entity_id
_entity_poly.type
_entity_poly.pdbx_seq_one_letter_code
_entity_poly.pdbx_strand_id
1 'polypeptide(L)' 'DHWFTFILHPEIEPTNNRAERGIRETVVQRKIYGCLRNQIGTRNHDVLTSLIATWEQRNLNPYTQLQQALRG' A
#
# COMPACT_ATOMS: atom_id res chain seq x y z
N ASP A 1 16.47 -14.72 -7.11
CA ASP A 1 16.04 -15.72 -8.11
C ASP A 1 14.56 -15.66 -8.52
N HIS A 2 13.93 -14.48 -8.67
CA HIS A 2 12.49 -14.37 -9.06
C HIS A 2 12.22 -13.39 -10.22
N TRP A 3 13.24 -13.03 -11.00
CA TRP A 3 13.11 -12.03 -12.06
C TRP A 3 12.29 -12.52 -13.26
N PHE A 4 12.19 -13.84 -13.45
CA PHE A 4 11.55 -14.47 -14.61
C PHE A 4 10.27 -15.26 -14.26
N THR A 5 9.64 -14.97 -13.14
CA THR A 5 8.43 -15.69 -12.68
C THR A 5 7.30 -15.62 -13.72
N PHE A 6 7.21 -14.53 -14.50
CA PHE A 6 6.23 -14.37 -15.59
C PHE A 6 6.40 -15.40 -16.73
N ILE A 7 7.57 -16.04 -16.86
CA ILE A 7 7.78 -17.12 -17.85
C ILE A 7 7.04 -18.39 -17.40
N LEU A 8 7.02 -18.66 -16.10
CA LEU A 8 6.35 -19.82 -15.52
C LEU A 8 4.85 -19.58 -15.28
N HIS A 9 4.47 -18.32 -15.12
CA HIS A 9 3.12 -17.87 -14.74
C HIS A 9 2.62 -16.81 -15.73
N PRO A 10 1.97 -17.22 -16.85
CA PRO A 10 1.47 -16.31 -17.87
C PRO A 10 0.46 -15.28 -17.38
N GLU A 11 -0.19 -15.54 -16.24
CA GLU A 11 -1.11 -14.63 -15.56
C GLU A 11 -0.42 -13.42 -14.91
N ILE A 12 0.91 -13.47 -14.75
CA ILE A 12 1.69 -12.39 -14.17
C ILE A 12 2.27 -11.53 -15.29
N GLU A 13 1.96 -10.24 -15.26
CA GLU A 13 2.56 -9.29 -16.21
C GLU A 13 4.09 -9.26 -16.08
N PRO A 14 4.85 -9.14 -17.19
CA PRO A 14 6.31 -9.02 -17.15
C PRO A 14 6.80 -7.66 -16.63
N THR A 15 5.91 -6.87 -16.03
CA THR A 15 6.17 -5.50 -15.58
C THR A 15 5.80 -5.32 -14.12
N ASN A 16 6.54 -4.47 -13.41
CA ASN A 16 6.27 -4.14 -12.01
C ASN A 16 5.20 -3.04 -11.84
N ASN A 17 4.50 -2.66 -12.91
CA ASN A 17 3.59 -1.52 -12.95
C ASN A 17 2.52 -1.56 -11.85
N ARG A 18 1.97 -2.75 -11.57
CA ARG A 18 0.97 -2.92 -10.51
C ARG A 18 1.53 -2.56 -9.13
N ALA A 19 2.73 -3.01 -8.79
CA ALA A 19 3.33 -2.72 -7.49
C ALA A 19 3.76 -1.26 -7.40
N GLU A 20 4.37 -0.71 -8.46
CA GLU A 20 4.78 0.70 -8.51
C GLU A 20 3.59 1.65 -8.35
N ARG A 21 2.47 1.36 -9.03
CA ARG A 21 1.21 2.11 -8.84
C ARG A 21 0.74 2.05 -7.39
N GLY A 22 0.79 0.88 -6.77
CA GLY A 22 0.36 0.67 -5.38
C GLY A 22 1.14 1.49 -4.35
N ILE A 23 2.43 1.76 -4.59
CA ILE A 23 3.27 2.55 -3.67
C ILE A 23 3.37 4.03 -4.05
N ARG A 24 2.93 4.43 -5.25
CA ARG A 24 3.17 5.77 -5.80
C ARG A 24 2.58 6.88 -4.94
N GLU A 25 1.35 6.69 -4.46
CA GLU A 25 0.70 7.66 -3.59
C GLU A 25 1.50 7.85 -2.30
N THR A 26 1.86 6.77 -1.62
CA THR A 26 2.68 6.80 -0.41
C THR A 26 4.01 7.51 -0.60
N VAL A 27 4.67 7.31 -1.74
CA VAL A 27 5.94 8.00 -2.05
C VAL A 27 5.73 9.51 -2.21
N VAL A 28 4.66 9.94 -2.87
CA VAL A 28 4.31 11.36 -3.01
C VAL A 28 4.00 11.96 -1.65
N GLN A 29 3.17 11.30 -0.87
CA GLN A 29 2.81 11.68 0.49
C GLN A 29 4.06 11.88 1.38
N ARG A 30 4.97 10.92 1.41
CA ARG A 30 6.24 11.03 2.16
C ARG A 30 7.10 12.23 1.73
N LYS A 31 7.08 12.61 0.45
CA LYS A 31 7.77 13.81 -0.03
C LYS A 31 7.13 15.09 0.49
N ILE A 32 5.80 15.16 0.52
CA ILE A 32 5.05 16.33 1.01
C ILE A 32 5.37 16.60 2.48
N TYR A 33 5.42 15.56 3.32
CA TYR A 33 5.63 15.72 4.77
C TYR A 33 7.10 15.77 5.19
N GLY A 34 8.04 15.62 4.24
CA GLY A 34 9.48 15.64 4.52
C GLY A 34 9.99 14.40 5.27
N CYS A 35 9.48 13.22 4.90
CA CYS A 35 9.81 11.90 5.45
C CYS A 35 9.34 11.64 6.89
N LEU A 36 9.38 10.36 7.29
CA LEU A 36 9.05 9.89 8.63
C LEU A 36 10.33 9.93 9.49
N ARG A 37 10.28 10.61 10.64
CA ARG A 37 11.48 10.92 11.46
C ARG A 37 11.71 9.98 12.64
N ASN A 38 10.83 9.00 12.83
CA ASN A 38 10.97 7.98 13.88
C ASN A 38 10.31 6.65 13.47
N GLN A 39 10.70 5.56 14.13
CA GLN A 39 10.23 4.21 13.82
C GLN A 39 8.74 4.03 14.10
N ILE A 40 8.22 4.67 15.15
CA ILE A 40 6.79 4.58 15.53
C ILE A 40 5.91 5.20 14.43
N GLY A 41 6.26 6.40 13.97
CA GLY A 41 5.57 7.08 12.88
C GLY A 41 5.69 6.33 11.55
N THR A 42 6.84 5.69 11.32
CA THR A 42 7.01 4.78 10.18
C THR A 42 6.05 3.61 10.24
N ARG A 43 6.00 2.92 11.39
CA ARG A 43 5.11 1.79 11.60
C ARG A 43 3.63 2.17 11.48
N ASN A 44 3.23 3.29 12.08
CA ASN A 44 1.86 3.77 12.03
C ASN A 44 1.45 4.12 10.60
N HIS A 45 2.31 4.82 9.86
CA HIS A 45 2.07 5.14 8.46
C HIS A 45 1.93 3.86 7.63
N ASP A 46 2.84 2.90 7.77
CA ASP A 46 2.80 1.65 7.00
C ASP A 46 1.52 0.86 7.26
N VAL A 47 1.10 0.76 8.53
CA VAL A 47 -0.16 0.09 8.90
C VAL A 47 -1.37 0.81 8.30
N LEU A 48 -1.47 2.13 8.48
CA LEU A 48 -2.62 2.90 7.98
C LEU A 48 -2.72 2.85 6.46
N THR A 49 -1.61 3.04 5.74
CA THR A 49 -1.58 2.93 4.28
C THR A 49 -1.97 1.53 3.82
N SER A 50 -1.48 0.48 4.48
CA SER A 50 -1.83 -0.90 4.12
C SER A 50 -3.32 -1.19 4.32
N LEU A 51 -3.93 -0.70 5.41
CA LEU A 51 -5.37 -0.84 5.67
C LEU A 51 -6.20 -0.12 4.60
N ILE A 52 -5.89 1.14 4.32
CA ILE A 52 -6.58 1.95 3.32
C ILE A 52 -6.49 1.28 1.95
N ALA A 53 -5.28 0.92 1.50
CA ALA A 53 -5.08 0.27 0.22
C ALA A 53 -5.85 -1.06 0.12
N THR A 54 -5.93 -1.83 1.21
CA THR A 54 -6.69 -3.08 1.25
C THR A 54 -8.19 -2.84 1.13
N TRP A 55 -8.72 -1.82 1.82
CA TRP A 55 -10.14 -1.48 1.75
C TRP A 55 -10.53 -0.97 0.36
N GLU A 56 -9.71 -0.14 -0.25
CA GLU A 56 -9.92 0.35 -1.63
C GLU A 56 -9.91 -0.79 -2.64
N GLN A 57 -8.93 -1.72 -2.54
CA GLN A 57 -8.88 -2.90 -3.41
C GLN A 57 -10.12 -3.80 -3.28
N ARG A 58 -10.80 -3.76 -2.13
CA ARG A 58 -12.03 -4.50 -1.87
C ARG A 58 -13.31 -3.71 -2.19
N ASN A 59 -13.19 -2.51 -2.74
CA ASN A 59 -14.31 -1.58 -2.96
C ASN A 59 -15.07 -1.23 -1.67
N LEU A 60 -14.36 -1.17 -0.54
CA LEU A 60 -14.91 -0.75 0.75
C LEU A 60 -14.58 0.73 0.99
N ASN A 61 -15.47 1.45 1.67
CA ASN A 61 -15.24 2.83 2.03
C ASN A 61 -14.22 2.93 3.19
N PRO A 62 -13.00 3.48 2.99
CA PRO A 62 -11.95 3.47 4.01
C PRO A 62 -12.33 4.19 5.31
N TYR A 63 -13.13 5.26 5.22
CA TYR A 63 -13.58 6.00 6.39
C TYR A 63 -14.48 5.14 7.30
N THR A 64 -15.46 4.45 6.71
CA THR A 64 -16.34 3.56 7.49
C THR A 64 -15.55 2.42 8.14
N GLN A 65 -14.58 1.85 7.44
CA GLN A 65 -13.76 0.75 7.94
C GLN A 65 -12.81 1.20 9.04
N LEU A 66 -12.20 2.38 8.91
CA LEU A 66 -11.37 2.96 9.95
C LEU A 66 -12.18 3.23 11.22
N GLN A 67 -13.39 3.78 11.07
CA GLN A 67 -14.29 4.00 12.20
C GLN A 67 -14.68 2.70 12.90
N GLN A 68 -14.90 1.62 12.15
CA GLN A 68 -15.18 0.29 12.70
C GLN A 68 -13.95 -0.27 13.44
N ALA A 69 -12.77 -0.17 12.85
CA ALA A 69 -11.52 -0.66 13.44
C ALA A 69 -11.15 0.05 14.76
N LEU A 70 -11.49 1.34 14.90
CA LEU A 70 -11.24 2.12 16.12
C LEU A 70 -12.30 1.94 17.22
N ARG A 71 -13.44 1.33 16.90
CA ARG A 71 -14.55 1.09 17.85
C ARG A 71 -14.52 -0.30 18.47
N GLY A 72 -13.65 -1.20 17.99
CA GLY A 72 -13.37 -2.49 18.61
C GLY A 72 -12.39 -2.33 19.77
#